data_AF-A0A4S8LMP3-F1
#
_entry.id   AF-A0A4S8LMP3-F1
#
_cell.length_a   1.000
_cell.length_b   1.000
_cell.length_c   1.000
_cell.angle_alpha   90.00
_cell.angle_beta   90.00
_cell.angle_gamma   90.00
#
_symmetry.space_group_name_H-M   'P 1'
#
loop_
_entity.id
_entity.type
_entity.pdbx_description
1 polymer ?
#
loop_
_entity_poly.entity_id
_entity_poly.type
_entity_poly.pdbx_seq_one_letter_code
_entity_poly.pdbx_strand_id
1 'polypeptide(L)'
;MALLSLLSSKVSLSALAVGLSTFVSNTVAQTSFNCTEFFVPVSISAQTVELNLGSPHNQSELTSLVTRMTYLESTIVDEVTVGPSMVNATYNIWSQLCVPDGFEEDGVIEFTIHGGTENHTYFNFGKESPYNYAEAALKAGHAIFTYDGLGVGNSDKPDGIQEVQIGTETAVAIALVEKLPSLLSFGKVVGVGHAHGRYDN
;
A
#
# COMPACT_ATOMS: atom_id res chain seq x y z
N MET A 1 29.15 33.69 76.73
CA MET A 1 29.55 34.92 76.01
C MET A 1 30.65 34.51 75.05
N ALA A 2 30.45 34.78 73.77
CA ALA A 2 31.18 34.18 72.64
C ALA A 2 32.53 34.88 72.32
N LEU A 3 33.24 34.29 71.32
CA LEU A 3 34.47 34.71 70.62
C LEU A 3 35.80 34.31 71.30
N LEU A 4 36.88 33.82 70.65
CA LEU A 4 37.26 33.63 69.24
C LEU A 4 38.52 32.73 69.20
N SER A 5 38.76 31.91 68.16
CA SER A 5 40.08 31.79 67.50
C SER A 5 40.00 30.99 66.19
N LEU A 6 40.79 31.43 65.22
CA LEU A 6 40.82 31.05 63.80
C LEU A 6 41.52 29.69 63.55
N LEU A 7 41.27 29.05 62.40
CA LEU A 7 42.29 28.77 61.35
C LEU A 7 41.74 27.91 60.17
N SER A 8 41.78 28.53 58.99
CA SER A 8 42.03 28.04 57.61
C SER A 8 41.64 26.62 57.14
N SER A 9 40.97 26.53 55.98
CA SER A 9 41.62 26.09 54.73
C SER A 9 40.74 26.27 53.48
N LYS A 10 41.44 26.41 52.35
CA LYS A 10 41.04 26.90 51.02
C LYS A 10 39.95 26.08 50.34
N VAL A 11 39.00 26.74 49.66
CA VAL A 11 38.18 26.13 48.60
C VAL A 11 38.37 26.93 47.32
N SER A 12 38.84 26.23 46.29
CA SER A 12 39.12 26.75 44.96
C SER A 12 37.82 27.01 44.18
N LEU A 13 37.71 28.18 43.56
CA LEU A 13 36.65 28.49 42.59
C LEU A 13 37.00 27.82 41.25
N SER A 14 36.32 26.73 40.90
CA SER A 14 36.28 26.23 39.52
C SER A 14 35.12 26.90 38.78
N ALA A 15 35.44 27.71 37.78
CA ALA A 15 34.46 28.32 36.88
C ALA A 15 33.76 27.24 36.04
N LEU A 16 32.43 27.15 36.13
CA LEU A 16 31.60 26.37 35.20
C LEU A 16 31.47 27.16 33.89
N ALA A 17 32.10 26.67 32.82
CA ALA A 17 31.78 27.09 31.46
C ALA A 17 30.48 26.42 31.03
N VAL A 18 29.38 27.19 30.97
CA VAL A 18 28.13 26.74 30.39
C VAL A 18 28.27 26.81 28.87
N GLY A 19 28.50 25.66 28.23
CA GLY A 19 28.45 25.53 26.77
C GLY A 19 27.01 25.66 26.28
N LEU A 20 26.72 26.72 25.54
CA LEU A 20 25.43 26.90 24.86
C LEU A 20 25.35 25.87 23.71
N SER A 21 24.66 24.76 23.92
CA SER A 21 24.30 23.85 22.82
C SER A 21 23.20 24.51 22.00
N THR A 22 23.54 25.01 20.81
CA THR A 22 22.56 25.45 19.83
C THR A 22 21.83 24.22 19.30
N PHE A 23 20.60 24.01 19.75
CA PHE A 23 19.70 23.03 19.14
C PHE A 23 19.38 23.54 17.72
N VAL A 24 19.96 22.89 16.71
CA VAL A 24 19.53 23.07 15.33
C VAL A 24 18.18 22.38 15.22
N SER A 25 17.10 23.15 15.27
CA SER A 25 15.77 22.65 14.93
C SER A 25 15.77 22.32 13.45
N ASN A 26 15.94 21.04 13.10
CA ASN A 26 15.57 20.55 11.79
C ASN A 26 14.05 20.68 11.68
N THR A 27 13.59 21.77 11.06
CA THR A 27 12.22 21.84 10.56
C THR A 27 12.12 20.78 9.46
N VAL A 28 11.63 19.60 9.80
CA VAL A 28 11.12 18.68 8.78
C VAL A 28 10.01 19.47 8.10
N ALA A 29 10.18 19.78 6.82
CA ALA A 29 9.09 20.32 6.03
C ALA A 29 7.94 19.32 6.14
N GLN A 30 6.88 19.69 6.85
CA GLN A 30 5.67 18.89 6.89
C GLN A 30 5.07 19.03 5.50
N THR A 31 5.37 18.09 4.62
CA THR A 31 4.69 17.98 3.32
C THR A 31 3.22 17.78 3.61
N SER A 32 2.47 18.84 3.43
CA SER A 32 1.02 18.80 3.39
C SER A 32 0.62 18.17 2.05
N PHE A 33 -0.43 17.36 2.09
CA PHE A 33 -0.94 16.62 0.95
C PHE A 33 -2.45 16.46 1.09
N ASN A 34 -3.13 16.25 -0.02
CA ASN A 34 -4.57 16.02 -0.07
C ASN A 34 -4.85 14.62 -0.62
N CYS A 35 -5.66 13.84 0.10
CA CYS A 35 -6.10 12.52 -0.30
C CYS A 35 -7.60 12.55 -0.61
N THR A 36 -7.98 12.05 -1.79
CA THR A 36 -9.38 11.91 -2.20
C THR A 36 -9.69 10.43 -2.45
N GLU A 37 -10.76 9.94 -1.84
CA GLU A 37 -11.29 8.58 -2.03
C GLU A 37 -12.50 8.61 -2.96
N PHE A 38 -12.60 7.63 -3.84
CA PHE A 38 -13.68 7.51 -4.81
C PHE A 38 -13.80 6.07 -5.33
N PHE A 39 -14.90 5.80 -6.05
CA PHE A 39 -15.07 4.55 -6.78
C PHE A 39 -14.88 4.79 -8.28
N VAL A 40 -14.12 3.90 -8.92
CA VAL A 40 -13.96 3.87 -10.37
C VAL A 40 -14.76 2.69 -10.93
N PRO A 41 -15.80 2.94 -11.75
CA PRO A 41 -16.44 1.87 -12.49
C PRO A 41 -15.51 1.43 -13.63
N VAL A 42 -15.12 0.16 -13.62
CA VAL A 42 -14.16 -0.44 -14.54
C VAL A 42 -14.83 -1.57 -15.30
N SER A 43 -15.04 -1.37 -16.61
CA SER A 43 -15.57 -2.40 -17.50
C SER A 43 -14.41 -3.15 -18.17
N ILE A 44 -14.39 -4.47 -18.05
CA ILE A 44 -13.31 -5.31 -18.55
C ILE A 44 -13.82 -6.48 -19.38
N SER A 45 -12.97 -6.94 -20.29
CA SER A 45 -13.04 -8.25 -20.93
C SER A 45 -11.70 -8.93 -20.69
N ALA A 46 -11.69 -10.02 -19.92
CA ALA A 46 -10.45 -10.66 -19.48
C ALA A 46 -10.51 -12.17 -19.68
N GLN A 47 -9.37 -12.74 -20.07
CA GLN A 47 -9.20 -14.19 -20.13
C GLN A 47 -8.98 -14.74 -18.73
N THR A 48 -9.73 -15.79 -18.39
CA THR A 48 -9.64 -16.51 -17.12
C THR A 48 -9.55 -18.01 -17.37
N VAL A 49 -9.54 -18.81 -16.31
CA VAL A 49 -9.62 -20.26 -16.36
C VAL A 49 -10.91 -20.69 -15.67
N GLU A 50 -11.70 -21.53 -16.34
CA GLU A 50 -12.83 -22.19 -15.69
C GLU A 50 -12.31 -23.27 -14.74
N LEU A 51 -12.66 -23.14 -13.47
CA LEU A 51 -12.29 -24.09 -12.43
C LEU A 51 -13.52 -24.88 -12.00
N ASN A 52 -13.44 -26.21 -12.08
CA ASN A 52 -14.41 -27.12 -11.49
C ASN A 52 -14.17 -27.23 -9.97
N LEU A 53 -14.35 -26.10 -9.28
CA LEU A 53 -14.14 -25.94 -7.85
C LEU A 53 -15.34 -25.19 -7.25
N GLY A 54 -16.00 -25.78 -6.26
CA GLY A 54 -17.05 -25.12 -5.49
C GLY A 54 -16.48 -24.29 -4.34
N SER A 55 -17.24 -23.28 -3.91
CA SER A 55 -16.92 -22.54 -2.68
C SER A 55 -16.92 -23.50 -1.48
N PRO A 56 -15.84 -23.54 -0.67
CA PRO A 56 -15.79 -24.39 0.52
C PRO A 56 -16.94 -24.09 1.47
N HIS A 57 -17.66 -25.13 1.92
CA HIS A 57 -18.85 -24.95 2.75
C HIS A 57 -18.54 -24.80 4.25
N ASN A 58 -17.33 -25.18 4.66
CA ASN A 58 -16.89 -25.16 6.05
C ASN A 58 -15.37 -25.04 6.17
N GLN A 59 -14.90 -24.79 7.39
CA GLN A 59 -13.47 -24.61 7.68
C GLN A 59 -12.62 -25.84 7.32
N SER A 60 -13.15 -27.06 7.46
CA SER A 60 -12.41 -28.28 7.14
C SER A 60 -12.16 -28.42 5.65
N GLU A 61 -13.16 -28.12 4.82
CA GLU A 61 -13.02 -28.08 3.36
C GLU A 61 -12.04 -26.99 2.93
N LEU A 62 -12.15 -25.78 3.48
CA LEU A 62 -11.23 -24.68 3.18
C LEU A 62 -9.78 -25.04 3.58
N THR A 63 -9.59 -25.59 4.77
CA THR A 63 -8.27 -26.00 5.26
C THR A 63 -7.68 -27.11 4.38
N SER A 64 -8.50 -28.08 3.97
CA SER A 64 -8.09 -29.14 3.06
C SER A 64 -7.66 -28.57 1.71
N LEU A 65 -8.45 -27.65 1.13
CA LEU A 65 -8.12 -26.99 -0.13
C LEU A 65 -6.79 -26.23 -0.04
N VAL A 66 -6.60 -25.38 0.98
CA VAL A 66 -5.34 -24.63 1.20
C VAL A 66 -4.15 -25.57 1.42
N THR A 67 -4.34 -26.63 2.20
CA THR A 67 -3.28 -27.64 2.43
C THR A 67 -2.89 -28.32 1.13
N ARG A 68 -3.87 -28.68 0.30
CA ARG A 68 -3.62 -29.26 -1.02
C ARG A 68 -2.91 -28.27 -1.94
N MET A 69 -3.33 -27.01 -2.00
CA MET A 69 -2.69 -25.99 -2.85
C MET A 69 -1.24 -25.70 -2.47
N THR A 70 -0.87 -25.88 -1.19
CA THR A 70 0.48 -25.57 -0.68
C THR A 70 1.41 -26.79 -0.62
N TYR A 71 0.93 -27.98 -0.95
CA TYR A 71 1.73 -29.19 -0.95
C TYR A 71 2.70 -29.23 -2.14
N LEU A 72 3.95 -29.67 -1.92
CA LEU A 72 5.01 -29.62 -2.94
C LEU A 72 4.70 -30.38 -4.23
N GLU A 73 3.96 -31.49 -4.13
CA GLU A 73 3.57 -32.34 -5.27
C GLU A 73 2.07 -32.26 -5.55
N SER A 74 1.47 -31.08 -5.34
CA SER A 74 0.04 -30.89 -5.55
C SER A 74 -0.34 -30.98 -7.02
N THR A 75 -1.38 -31.75 -7.31
CA THR A 75 -2.02 -31.87 -8.62
C THR A 75 -3.34 -31.08 -8.70
N ILE A 76 -3.71 -30.32 -7.66
CA ILE A 76 -5.03 -29.67 -7.56
C ILE A 76 -5.31 -28.76 -8.76
N VAL A 77 -4.32 -27.99 -9.22
CA VAL A 77 -4.49 -27.07 -10.34
C VAL A 77 -4.93 -27.82 -11.58
N ASP A 78 -4.26 -28.93 -11.92
CA ASP A 78 -4.60 -29.75 -13.08
C ASP A 78 -5.95 -30.46 -12.90
N GLU A 79 -6.27 -30.90 -11.68
CA GLU A 79 -7.52 -31.60 -11.38
C GLU A 79 -8.76 -30.71 -11.52
N VAL A 80 -8.66 -29.44 -11.10
CA VAL A 80 -9.80 -28.52 -11.12
C VAL A 80 -9.88 -27.69 -12.40
N THR A 81 -8.80 -27.61 -13.19
CA THR A 81 -8.81 -26.82 -14.43
C THR A 81 -9.67 -27.51 -15.50
N VAL A 82 -10.71 -26.81 -15.95
CA VAL A 82 -11.54 -27.24 -17.09
C VAL A 82 -10.93 -26.74 -18.40
N GLY A 83 -10.57 -25.45 -18.45
CA GLY A 83 -10.00 -24.82 -19.63
C GLY A 83 -10.10 -23.31 -19.63
N PRO A 84 -9.75 -22.64 -20.74
CA PRO A 84 -9.86 -21.19 -20.87
C PRO A 84 -11.31 -20.71 -20.77
N SER A 85 -11.52 -19.58 -20.11
CA SER A 85 -12.79 -18.88 -19.98
C SER A 85 -12.62 -17.38 -20.23
N MET A 86 -13.72 -16.64 -20.22
CA MET A 86 -13.76 -15.21 -20.40
C MET A 86 -14.72 -14.57 -19.41
N VAL A 87 -14.25 -13.50 -18.74
CA VAL A 87 -15.06 -12.64 -17.90
C VAL A 87 -15.35 -11.34 -18.65
N ASN A 88 -16.62 -10.95 -18.70
CA ASN A 88 -17.07 -9.66 -19.23
C ASN A 88 -17.98 -9.01 -18.19
N ALA A 89 -17.44 -8.04 -17.47
CA ALA A 89 -18.11 -7.45 -16.32
C ALA A 89 -17.70 -5.99 -16.11
N THR A 90 -18.50 -5.29 -15.30
CA THR A 90 -18.17 -3.97 -14.79
C THR A 90 -18.10 -4.05 -13.27
N TYR A 91 -16.98 -3.61 -12.70
CA TYR A 91 -16.76 -3.61 -11.27
C TYR A 91 -16.56 -2.19 -10.75
N ASN A 92 -17.04 -1.91 -9.55
CA ASN A 92 -16.73 -0.70 -8.81
C ASN A 92 -15.49 -0.94 -7.97
N ILE A 93 -14.42 -0.25 -8.32
CA ILE A 93 -13.13 -0.36 -7.65
C ILE A 93 -12.96 0.85 -6.74
N TRP A 94 -12.80 0.62 -5.43
CA TRP A 94 -12.42 1.67 -4.51
C TRP A 94 -10.99 2.12 -4.84
N SER A 95 -10.76 3.43 -4.82
CA SER A 95 -9.47 4.03 -5.10
C SER A 95 -9.25 5.27 -4.25
N GLN A 96 -7.99 5.58 -3.98
CA GLN A 96 -7.55 6.79 -3.30
C GLN A 96 -6.37 7.39 -4.07
N LEU A 97 -6.48 8.69 -4.35
CA LEU A 97 -5.40 9.48 -4.92
C LEU A 97 -4.95 10.50 -3.87
N CYS A 98 -3.68 10.41 -3.47
CA CYS A 98 -3.03 11.40 -2.62
C CYS A 98 -2.03 12.22 -3.44
N VAL A 99 -2.13 13.55 -3.34
CA VAL A 99 -1.30 14.50 -4.10
C VAL A 99 -0.59 15.43 -3.12
N PRO A 100 0.75 15.56 -3.19
CA PRO A 100 1.48 16.50 -2.34
C PRO A 100 1.24 17.94 -2.77
N ASP A 101 1.34 18.87 -1.83
CA ASP A 101 1.26 20.30 -2.15
C ASP A 101 2.42 20.71 -3.08
N GLY A 102 2.11 21.47 -4.12
CA GLY A 102 3.10 21.87 -5.13
C GLY A 102 3.48 20.78 -6.13
N PHE A 103 2.62 19.77 -6.32
CA PHE A 103 2.82 18.76 -7.36
C PHE A 103 2.92 19.40 -8.75
N GLU A 104 4.01 19.07 -9.47
CA GLU A 104 4.30 19.57 -10.80
C GLU A 104 3.46 18.85 -11.87
N GLU A 105 3.09 19.54 -12.96
CA GLU A 105 2.30 18.95 -14.04
C GLU A 105 3.02 17.78 -14.76
N ASP A 106 4.35 17.76 -14.73
CA ASP A 106 5.20 16.69 -15.26
C ASP A 106 5.74 15.75 -14.16
N GLY A 107 5.11 15.80 -12.97
CA GLY A 107 5.48 15.00 -11.80
C GLY A 107 5.32 13.50 -11.96
N VAL A 108 5.66 12.76 -10.90
CA VAL A 108 5.58 11.30 -10.85
C VAL A 108 4.34 10.88 -10.07
N ILE A 109 3.55 9.98 -10.66
CA ILE A 109 2.51 9.24 -9.95
C ILE A 109 2.98 7.79 -9.72
N GLU A 110 2.92 7.36 -8.46
CA GLU A 110 3.17 5.97 -8.06
C GLU A 110 1.84 5.22 -8.03
N PHE A 111 1.68 4.25 -8.92
CA PHE A 111 0.52 3.35 -8.99
C PHE A 111 0.83 2.09 -8.18
N THR A 112 0.13 1.89 -7.07
CA THR A 112 0.44 0.78 -6.15
C THR A 112 -0.50 -0.40 -6.32
N ILE A 113 0.05 -1.61 -6.21
CA ILE A 113 -0.68 -2.88 -6.28
C ILE A 113 -0.35 -3.72 -5.05
N HIS A 114 -1.33 -3.96 -4.18
CA HIS A 114 -1.15 -4.74 -2.95
C HIS A 114 -1.13 -6.26 -3.25
N GLY A 115 -0.72 -7.07 -2.27
CA GLY A 115 -0.76 -8.53 -2.35
C GLY A 115 -2.16 -9.13 -2.15
N GLY A 116 -2.34 -10.42 -2.46
CA GLY A 116 -3.68 -11.06 -2.49
C GLY A 116 -4.41 -11.17 -1.16
N THR A 117 -3.73 -11.02 -0.02
CA THR A 117 -4.35 -11.01 1.33
C THR A 117 -4.37 -9.63 1.97
N GLU A 118 -4.11 -8.60 1.17
CA GLU A 118 -3.94 -7.22 1.59
C GLU A 118 -5.05 -6.34 0.97
N ASN A 119 -5.01 -5.05 1.27
CA ASN A 119 -5.89 -4.03 0.71
C ASN A 119 -5.14 -2.69 0.72
N HIS A 120 -5.83 -1.58 0.44
CA HIS A 120 -5.27 -0.23 0.38
C HIS A 120 -4.48 0.20 1.63
N THR A 121 -4.72 -0.40 2.79
CA THR A 121 -3.99 -0.09 4.02
C THR A 121 -2.53 -0.52 3.97
N TYR A 122 -2.16 -1.45 3.06
CA TYR A 122 -0.80 -2.01 2.99
C TYR A 122 0.28 -0.95 2.72
N PHE A 123 0.02 0.01 1.83
CA PHE A 123 0.99 1.07 1.54
C PHE A 123 0.88 2.27 2.49
N ASN A 124 -0.21 2.37 3.25
CA ASN A 124 -0.51 3.50 4.13
C ASN A 124 -0.64 3.08 5.62
N PHE A 125 0.09 2.05 6.04
CA PHE A 125 0.00 1.56 7.41
C PHE A 125 0.80 2.44 8.38
N GLY A 126 0.20 2.70 9.54
CA GLY A 126 0.84 3.47 10.62
C GLY A 126 1.01 4.94 10.24
N LYS A 127 0.14 5.80 10.76
CA LYS A 127 0.29 7.25 10.61
C LYS A 127 1.63 7.69 11.21
N GLU A 128 2.42 8.47 10.47
CA GLU A 128 3.74 8.96 10.88
C GLU A 128 4.75 7.83 11.19
N SER A 129 4.48 6.62 10.70
CA SER A 129 5.42 5.50 10.79
C SER A 129 6.57 5.70 9.80
N PRO A 130 7.83 5.40 10.17
CA PRO A 130 8.94 5.40 9.22
C PRO A 130 8.78 4.33 8.12
N TYR A 131 7.80 3.43 8.23
CA TYR A 131 7.50 2.39 7.26
C TYR A 131 6.26 2.68 6.40
N ASN A 132 5.62 3.84 6.59
CA ASN A 132 4.49 4.24 5.75
C ASN A 132 4.99 4.64 4.36
N TYR A 133 4.81 3.75 3.39
CA TYR A 133 5.29 3.95 2.02
C TYR A 133 4.60 5.14 1.34
N ALA A 134 3.29 5.28 1.52
CA ALA A 134 2.53 6.39 0.95
C ALA A 134 3.04 7.74 1.45
N GLU A 135 3.30 7.85 2.75
CA GLU A 135 3.85 9.07 3.35
C GLU A 135 5.28 9.35 2.84
N ALA A 136 6.09 8.31 2.62
CA ALA A 136 7.43 8.45 2.04
C ALA A 136 7.39 8.94 0.58
N ALA A 137 6.48 8.41 -0.24
CA ALA A 137 6.28 8.84 -1.63
C ALA A 137 5.82 10.31 -1.71
N LEU A 138 4.85 10.68 -0.87
CA LEU A 138 4.35 12.06 -0.78
C LEU A 138 5.44 13.04 -0.31
N LYS A 139 6.27 12.64 0.67
CA LYS A 139 7.44 13.43 1.11
C LYS A 139 8.50 13.59 0.03
N ALA A 140 8.60 12.65 -0.90
CA ALA A 140 9.48 12.73 -2.07
C ALA A 140 8.90 13.61 -3.20
N GLY A 141 7.68 14.15 -3.04
CA GLY A 141 7.01 14.96 -4.04
C GLY A 141 6.26 14.14 -5.10
N HIS A 142 6.07 12.83 -4.89
CA HIS A 142 5.31 11.99 -5.79
C HIS A 142 3.84 11.96 -5.38
N ALA A 143 2.93 11.96 -6.35
CA ALA A 143 1.55 11.55 -6.12
C ALA A 143 1.49 10.03 -5.96
N ILE A 144 0.54 9.52 -5.19
CA ILE A 144 0.35 8.08 -5.01
C ILE A 144 -1.10 7.69 -5.22
N PHE A 145 -1.32 6.66 -6.02
CA PHE A 145 -2.61 6.07 -6.30
C PHE A 145 -2.68 4.66 -5.71
N THR A 146 -3.58 4.47 -4.76
CA THR A 146 -3.88 3.18 -4.13
C THR A 146 -5.29 2.75 -4.51
N TYR A 147 -5.52 1.44 -4.58
CA TYR A 147 -6.84 0.88 -4.82
C TYR A 147 -6.99 -0.45 -4.08
N ASP A 148 -8.24 -0.86 -3.88
CA ASP A 148 -8.55 -2.21 -3.41
C ASP A 148 -8.79 -3.10 -4.63
N GLY A 149 -8.03 -4.19 -4.76
CA GLY A 149 -8.27 -5.22 -5.76
C GLY A 149 -9.66 -5.86 -5.62
N LEU A 150 -10.06 -6.65 -6.62
CA LEU A 150 -11.32 -7.38 -6.55
C LEU A 150 -11.33 -8.37 -5.38
N GLY A 151 -12.49 -8.54 -4.74
CA GLY A 151 -12.64 -9.49 -3.63
C GLY A 151 -12.13 -8.98 -2.27
N VAL A 152 -11.44 -7.84 -2.21
CA VAL A 152 -10.88 -7.30 -0.96
C VAL A 152 -11.34 -5.87 -0.67
N GLY A 153 -11.09 -5.42 0.57
CA GLY A 153 -11.32 -4.04 0.99
C GLY A 153 -12.73 -3.52 0.71
N ASN A 154 -12.83 -2.34 0.10
CA ASN A 154 -14.08 -1.66 -0.23
C ASN A 154 -14.54 -1.91 -1.68
N SER A 155 -13.72 -2.53 -2.52
CA SER A 155 -14.10 -2.90 -3.89
C SER A 155 -15.13 -4.02 -3.93
N ASP A 156 -15.72 -4.19 -5.11
CA ASP A 156 -16.66 -5.28 -5.40
C ASP A 156 -16.06 -6.66 -5.09
N LYS A 157 -16.92 -7.58 -4.65
CA LYS A 157 -16.56 -8.95 -4.23
C LYS A 157 -17.33 -9.96 -5.08
N PRO A 158 -16.95 -10.12 -6.37
CA PRO A 158 -17.57 -11.10 -7.26
C PRO A 158 -17.15 -12.53 -6.89
N ASP A 159 -17.47 -13.51 -7.74
CA ASP A 159 -17.07 -14.89 -7.50
C ASP A 159 -15.54 -15.03 -7.40
N GLY A 160 -15.06 -15.41 -6.22
CA GLY A 160 -13.63 -15.52 -5.91
C GLY A 160 -12.90 -16.66 -6.64
N ILE A 161 -13.63 -17.57 -7.27
CA ILE A 161 -13.09 -18.72 -8.01
C ILE A 161 -13.12 -18.44 -9.51
N GLN A 162 -14.23 -17.92 -10.03
CA GLN A 162 -14.43 -17.76 -11.48
C GLN A 162 -14.05 -16.37 -11.99
N GLU A 163 -14.15 -15.32 -11.16
CA GLU A 163 -13.95 -13.93 -11.58
C GLU A 163 -12.68 -13.32 -11.01
N VAL A 164 -12.39 -13.52 -9.72
CA VAL A 164 -11.19 -12.97 -9.07
C VAL A 164 -9.96 -13.82 -9.42
N GLN A 165 -9.46 -13.62 -10.63
CA GLN A 165 -8.27 -14.29 -11.16
C GLN A 165 -7.29 -13.26 -11.74
N ILE A 166 -6.02 -13.67 -11.91
CA ILE A 166 -4.94 -12.77 -12.34
C ILE A 166 -5.25 -12.03 -13.66
N GLY A 167 -5.94 -12.67 -14.61
CA GLY A 167 -6.34 -12.03 -15.86
C GLY A 167 -7.33 -10.89 -15.64
N THR A 168 -8.33 -11.09 -14.78
CA THR A 168 -9.30 -10.06 -14.39
C THR A 168 -8.64 -8.93 -13.61
N GLU A 169 -7.78 -9.25 -12.64
CA GLU A 169 -7.06 -8.26 -11.83
C GLU A 169 -6.12 -7.41 -12.69
N THR A 170 -5.43 -8.02 -13.65
CA THR A 170 -4.57 -7.31 -14.62
C THR A 170 -5.39 -6.35 -15.48
N ALA A 171 -6.53 -6.81 -16.01
CA ALA A 171 -7.42 -5.96 -16.81
C ALA A 171 -7.96 -4.77 -16.00
N VAL A 172 -8.28 -4.99 -14.72
CA VAL A 172 -8.69 -3.90 -13.81
C VAL A 172 -7.54 -2.92 -13.59
N ALA A 173 -6.33 -3.39 -13.28
CA ALA A 173 -5.17 -2.52 -13.06
C ALA A 173 -4.86 -1.65 -14.29
N ILE A 174 -4.86 -2.24 -15.49
CA ILE A 174 -4.67 -1.52 -16.76
C ILE A 174 -5.72 -0.41 -16.92
N ALA A 175 -7.00 -0.72 -16.72
CA ALA A 175 -8.07 0.25 -16.86
C ALA A 175 -7.96 1.41 -15.84
N LEU A 176 -7.48 1.15 -14.63
CA LEU A 176 -7.20 2.20 -13.64
C LEU A 176 -6.01 3.07 -14.06
N VAL A 177 -4.93 2.49 -14.56
CA VAL A 177 -3.77 3.24 -15.09
C VAL A 177 -4.21 4.15 -16.25
N GLU A 178 -5.04 3.64 -17.17
CA GLU A 178 -5.62 4.42 -18.27
C GLU A 178 -6.51 5.57 -17.79
N LYS A 179 -7.09 5.46 -16.59
CA LYS A 179 -7.92 6.51 -15.99
C LYS A 179 -7.09 7.65 -15.39
N LEU A 180 -5.85 7.40 -14.98
CA LEU A 180 -5.02 8.36 -14.24
C LEU A 180 -4.92 9.75 -14.92
N PRO A 181 -4.72 9.87 -16.26
CA PRO A 181 -4.62 11.18 -16.91
C PRO A 181 -5.88 12.04 -16.81
N SER A 182 -7.04 11.44 -16.51
CA SER A 182 -8.29 12.18 -16.25
C SER A 182 -8.43 12.69 -14.82
N LEU A 183 -7.58 12.21 -13.90
CA LEU A 183 -7.60 12.52 -12.48
C LEU A 183 -6.50 13.52 -12.10
N LEU A 184 -5.34 13.43 -12.74
CA LEU A 184 -4.17 14.25 -12.46
C LEU A 184 -3.29 14.38 -13.71
N SER A 185 -2.74 15.57 -13.97
CA SER A 185 -1.67 15.74 -14.98
C SER A 185 -0.36 15.27 -14.39
N PHE A 186 0.39 14.44 -15.09
CA PHE A 186 1.71 13.94 -14.66
C PHE A 186 2.59 13.63 -15.87
N GLY A 187 3.90 13.53 -15.66
CA GLY A 187 4.87 13.17 -16.71
C GLY A 187 5.23 11.68 -16.72
N LYS A 188 5.10 10.98 -15.58
CA LYS A 188 5.50 9.57 -15.45
C LYS A 188 4.61 8.81 -14.47
N VAL A 189 4.29 7.56 -14.83
CA VAL A 189 3.73 6.54 -13.92
C VAL A 189 4.83 5.57 -13.52
N VAL A 190 4.90 5.23 -12.23
CA VAL A 190 5.74 4.17 -11.68
C VAL A 190 4.85 3.13 -11.00
N GLY A 191 4.94 1.87 -11.42
CA GLY A 191 4.23 0.76 -10.78
C GLY A 191 4.98 0.27 -9.54
N VAL A 192 4.27 0.08 -8.43
CA VAL A 192 4.81 -0.40 -7.15
C VAL A 192 3.98 -1.58 -6.65
N GLY A 193 4.50 -2.80 -6.80
CA GLY A 193 3.81 -4.04 -6.45
C GLY A 193 4.37 -4.75 -5.22
N HIS A 194 3.50 -5.33 -4.39
CA HIS A 194 3.89 -6.27 -3.33
C HIS A 194 3.35 -7.68 -3.54
N ALA A 195 4.21 -8.69 -3.35
CA ALA A 195 3.87 -10.11 -3.47
C ALA A 195 3.14 -10.46 -4.78
N HIS A 196 1.84 -10.79 -4.71
CA HIS A 196 0.98 -11.05 -5.86
C HIS A 196 0.89 -9.85 -6.81
N GLY A 197 0.88 -8.64 -6.25
CA GLY A 197 0.82 -7.39 -7.00
C GLY A 197 2.06 -7.05 -7.83
N ARG A 198 3.07 -7.94 -7.90
CA ARG A 198 4.21 -7.82 -8.83
C ARG A 198 4.04 -8.62 -10.12
N TYR A 199 3.03 -9.49 -10.19
CA TYR A 199 2.84 -10.39 -11.32
C TYR A 199 1.84 -9.79 -12.31
N ASP A 200 2.15 -8.59 -12.79
CA ASP A 200 1.53 -7.92 -13.92
C ASP A 200 2.57 -7.84 -15.05
N ASN A 201 2.44 -8.71 -16.06
CA ASN A 201 3.32 -8.73 -17.25
C ASN A 201 2.90 -7.70 -18.29
#